data_AF-A0A2D7Q996-F1
#
_entry.id   AF-A0A2D7Q996-F1
#
_cell.length_a   1.000
_cell.length_b   1.000
_cell.length_c   1.000
_cell.angle_alpha   90.00
_cell.angle_beta   90.00
_cell.angle_gamma   90.00
#
_symmetry.space_group_name_H-M   'P 1'
#
loop_
_entity.id
_entity.type
_entity.pdbx_description
1 polymer ?
#
loop_
_entity_poly.entity_id
_entity_poly.type
_entity_poly.pdbx_seq_one_letter_code
_entity_poly.pdbx_strand_id
1 'polypeptide(L)' 'MARYFKSINKKSVQIDVFHGWDMKLKQWFVDVKMSGFIGGNIKQLFKSQESYNSFLKKFLG' A
#
# COMPACT_ATOMS: atom_id res chain seq x y z
N MET A 1 -15.05 -1.93 6.35
CA MET A 1 -13.76 -1.23 6.13
C MET A 1 -12.86 -2.17 5.33
N ALA A 2 -12.75 -2.01 4.01
CA ALA A 2 -11.96 -2.93 3.20
C ALA A 2 -10.48 -2.52 3.27
N ARG A 3 -9.80 -2.95 4.35
CA ARG A 3 -8.35 -2.89 4.47
C ARG A 3 -7.80 -4.22 3.98
N TYR A 4 -7.12 -4.17 2.86
CA TYR A 4 -6.47 -5.32 2.25
C TYR A 4 -5.01 -5.34 2.67
N PHE A 5 -4.51 -6.55 2.88
CA PHE A 5 -3.15 -6.82 3.29
C PHE A 5 -2.53 -7.83 2.34
N LYS A 6 -1.34 -7.51 1.83
CA LYS A 6 -0.53 -8.42 1.03
C LYS A 6 0.91 -8.32 1.49
N SER A 7 1.46 -9.43 1.98
CA SER A 7 2.89 -9.53 2.30
C SER A 7 3.63 -10.19 1.15
N ILE A 8 4.75 -9.61 0.75
CA ILE A 8 5.66 -10.11 -0.28
C ILE A 8 7.01 -10.31 0.38
N ASN A 9 7.42 -11.56 0.55
CA ASN A 9 8.75 -11.88 1.04
C ASN A 9 9.69 -12.08 -0.14
N LYS A 10 10.72 -11.23 -0.25
CA LYS A 10 11.81 -11.38 -1.22
C LYS A 10 13.14 -11.51 -0.45
N LYS A 11 13.56 -12.75 -0.22
CA LYS A 11 14.83 -13.11 0.45
C LYS A 11 14.94 -12.49 1.86
N SER A 12 15.65 -11.37 1.98
CA SER A 12 15.93 -10.68 3.25
C SER A 12 15.09 -9.42 3.45
N VAL A 13 14.17 -9.11 2.51
CA VAL A 13 13.29 -7.94 2.58
C VAL A 13 11.85 -8.44 2.60
N GLN A 14 11.15 -8.09 3.68
CA GLN A 14 9.71 -8.30 3.80
C GLN A 14 9.01 -7.00 3.43
N ILE A 15 8.14 -7.06 2.42
CA ILE A 15 7.34 -5.93 1.94
C ILE A 15 5.89 -6.19 2.33
N ASP A 16 5.41 -5.45 3.30
CA ASP A 16 4.04 -5.51 3.78
C ASP A 16 3.23 -4.36 3.18
N VAL A 17 2.26 -4.70 2.33
CA VAL A 17 1.41 -3.74 1.61
C VAL A 17 0.04 -3.71 2.27
N PHE A 18 -0.32 -2.56 2.84
CA PHE A 18 -1.65 -2.26 3.38
C PHE A 18 -2.33 -1.27 2.45
N HIS A 19 -3.54 -1.58 1.99
CA HIS A 19 -4.25 -0.68 1.11
C HIS A 19 -5.76 -0.73 1.31
N GLY A 20 -6.45 0.34 0.97
CA GLY A 20 -7.90 0.39 1.12
C GLY A 20 -8.47 1.80 1.18
N TRP A 21 -9.76 1.88 1.55
CA TRP A 21 -10.46 3.14 1.77
C TRP A 21 -10.39 3.54 3.25
N ASP A 22 -9.89 4.74 3.50
CA ASP A 22 -9.92 5.36 4.82
C ASP A 22 -11.21 6.18 4.98
N MET A 23 -12.12 5.72 5.83
CA MET A 23 -13.41 6.39 6.09
C MET A 23 -13.26 7.73 6.82
N LYS A 24 -12.18 7.93 7.58
CA LYS A 24 -11.94 9.16 8.36
C LYS A 24 -11.38 10.26 7.47
N LEU A 25 -10.43 9.91 6.61
CA LEU A 25 -9.82 10.84 5.65
C LEU A 25 -10.61 10.95 4.34
N LYS A 26 -11.64 10.09 4.15
CA LYS A 26 -12.42 9.94 2.92
C LYS A 26 -11.51 9.83 1.69
N GLN A 27 -10.46 9.01 1.79
CA GLN A 27 -9.42 8.86 0.77
C GLN A 27 -8.95 7.41 0.69
N TRP A 28 -8.53 7.01 -0.51
CA TRP A 28 -7.85 5.72 -0.71
C TRP A 28 -6.41 5.84 -0.25
N PHE A 29 -5.86 4.75 0.27
CA PHE A 29 -4.47 4.72 0.72
C PHE A 29 -3.77 3.44 0.30
N VAL A 30 -2.44 3.56 0.15
CA VAL A 30 -1.50 2.45 0.10
C VAL A 30 -0.36 2.78 1.04
N ASP A 31 -0.07 1.88 1.97
CA ASP A 31 1.01 1.95 2.95
C ASP A 31 1.88 0.71 2.77
N VAL A 32 3.13 0.91 2.40
CA VAL A 32 4.10 -0.14 2.13
C VAL A 32 5.18 -0.06 3.18
N LYS A 33 5.27 -1.10 3.99
CA LYS A 33 6.31 -1.23 5.01
C LYS A 33 7.35 -2.22 4.53
N MET A 34 8.61 -1.79 4.50
CA MET A 34 9.73 -2.65 4.14
C MET A 34 10.55 -2.97 5.38
N SER A 35 10.40 -4.20 5.89
CA SER A 35 11.20 -4.71 7.00
C SER A 35 12.50 -5.31 6.47
N GLY A 36 13.64 -4.90 7.04
CA GLY A 36 14.99 -5.28 6.58
C GLY A 36 15.76 -4.19 5.80
N PHE A 37 15.15 -3.01 5.60
CA PHE A 37 15.79 -1.84 4.99
C PHE A 37 15.67 -0.64 5.94
N ILE A 38 16.75 0.13 6.14
CA ILE A 38 16.83 1.23 7.14
C ILE A 38 15.94 2.44 6.79
N GLY A 39 15.25 2.46 5.62
CA GLY A 39 14.72 3.72 5.08
C GLY A 39 13.45 3.70 4.25
N GLY A 40 12.49 2.80 4.42
CA GLY A 40 11.35 2.82 3.48
C GLY A 40 10.00 2.36 4.01
N ASN A 41 9.34 3.22 4.77
CA ASN A 41 7.88 3.20 4.84
C ASN A 41 7.34 4.16 3.77
N ILE A 42 6.63 3.65 2.77
CA ILE A 42 6.02 4.46 1.72
C ILE A 42 4.54 4.55 2.02
N LYS A 43 4.04 5.75 2.29
CA LYS A 43 2.60 6.00 2.46
C LYS A 43 2.12 6.94 1.38
N GLN A 44 1.14 6.50 0.60
CA GLN A 44 0.54 7.27 -0.46
C GLN A 44 -0.97 7.34 -0.29
N LEU A 45 -1.52 8.53 -0.44
CA LEU A 45 -2.95 8.82 -0.37
C LEU A 45 -3.45 9.19 -1.76
N PHE A 46 -4.66 8.76 -2.08
CA PHE A 46 -5.31 9.00 -3.35
C PHE A 46 -6.71 9.54 -3.11
N LYS A 47 -7.02 10.65 -3.81
CA LYS A 47 -8.34 11.28 -3.74
C LYS A 47 -9.39 10.59 -4.61
N SER A 48 -8.97 9.84 -5.64
CA SER A 48 -9.85 9.11 -6.56
C SER A 48 -9.55 7.62 -6.55
N GLN A 49 -10.61 6.82 -6.68
CA GLN A 49 -10.54 5.37 -6.78
C GLN A 49 -9.82 4.92 -8.06
N GLU A 50 -9.96 5.67 -9.16
CA GLU A 50 -9.29 5.34 -10.42
C GLU A 50 -7.76 5.42 -10.30
N SER A 51 -7.25 6.49 -9.70
CA SER A 51 -5.81 6.66 -9.47
C SER A 51 -5.25 5.59 -8.52
N TYR A 52 -6.03 5.25 -7.49
CA TYR A 52 -5.71 4.17 -6.55
C TYR A 52 -5.64 2.80 -7.24
N ASN A 53 -6.67 2.45 -8.03
CA ASN A 53 -6.70 1.17 -8.76
C ASN A 53 -5.59 1.08 -9.81
N SER A 54 -5.33 2.18 -10.53
CA SER A 54 -4.24 2.25 -11.51
C SER A 54 -2.87 2.06 -10.85
N PHE A 55 -2.65 2.70 -9.69
CA PHE A 55 -1.44 2.51 -8.90
C PHE A 55 -1.31 1.06 -8.42
N LEU A 56 -2.35 0.49 -7.82
CA LEU A 56 -2.32 -0.89 -7.33
C LEU A 56 -2.03 -1.89 -8.43
N LYS A 57 -2.63 -1.72 -9.62
CA LYS A 57 -2.36 -2.60 -10.76
C LYS A 57 -0.88 -2.52 -11.18
N LYS A 58 -0.31 -1.31 -11.26
CA LYS A 58 1.12 -1.13 -11.55
C LYS A 58 2.03 -1.70 -10.46
N PHE A 59 1.62 -1.58 -9.20
CA PHE A 59 2.44 -1.95 -8.05
C PHE A 59 2.39 -3.44 -7.71
N LEU A 60 1.23 -4.08 -7.87
CA LEU A 60 0.98 -5.47 -7.50
C LEU A 60 0.97 -6.45 -8.69
N GLY A 61 0.90 -5.96 -9.93
CA GLY A 61 0.80 -6.76 -11.16
C GLY A 61 -0.64 -6.95 -11.62
#